data_AF-A0A512UJJ3-F1
#
_entry.id   AF-A0A512UJJ3-F1
#
_cell.length_a   1.000
_cell.length_b   1.000
_cell.length_c   1.000
_cell.angle_alpha   90.00
_cell.angle_beta   90.00
_cell.angle_gamma   90.00
#
_symmetry.space_group_name_H-M   'P 1'
#
loop_
_entity.id
_entity.type
_entity.pdbx_description
1 polymer ?
#
loop_
_entity_poly.entity_id
_entity_poly.type
_entity_poly.pdbx_seq_one_letter_code
_entity_poly.pdbx_strand_id
1 'polypeptide(L)'
;MSPNSPVSPSSSPTSSEGGSYVPKAAAAFHYDHDLFVQLLHYIKEKNHHGLALMARQKGVPPFLRFQVWSVLLKRHPFVANPFIQPDSFEKDKSSSDSDSEEFETHLQHKIRKDLRRYMHRIAFSSAEEPLSQTESQLFDIVENSVFKFIVKWGRVIKYDSALTWIALGLAEWFPPIPHTPWVLLGRDVSSDQHTCIGSVFADYDEYISTHVGLQATLDDMVEDETTATIKFHEAYERLALVLLHSPESANNRAKGQQSLKIDKSTLPVSGGTIEERVSFFIYVFQRMLPELSQYFQEEEILNKFGSHDDEWVLWWLKYCGAKVWSRVDRGRVWDLIIGWRPQSKKAEGGQKYYADKLDISDAILDKLGPDAFWSVDYEDDRPPYLVKDDSFKDLINDLHIDSTKASPPSSAPSSVAVDPSSVVTSTSSVDDIKSTIPFCKVDPHMELLFVSLSLLKAKENTLVELDQHEIRTFLSRLPAKSYKLSDKYKQYQEQKDRKRGSSQSDYGLRYDYMDSIIYEAGELWRKWLWSELNGDS
;
A
#
# COMPACT_ATOMS: atom_id res chain seq x y z
N MET A 1 79.85 48.07 11.42
CA MET A 1 79.04 48.27 12.63
C MET A 1 77.66 47.67 12.36
N SER A 2 77.33 46.54 12.98
CA SER A 2 75.93 46.18 13.25
C SER A 2 75.40 47.15 14.33
N PRO A 3 74.09 47.48 14.40
CA PRO A 3 73.06 46.51 14.80
C PRO A 3 71.63 46.66 14.20
N ASN A 4 70.93 45.52 14.24
CA ASN A 4 69.52 45.23 14.54
C ASN A 4 68.34 45.82 13.74
N SER A 5 67.54 44.87 13.24
CA SER A 5 66.17 44.91 12.71
C SER A 5 65.13 45.54 13.66
N PRO A 6 63.92 45.85 13.17
CA PRO A 6 62.84 44.88 13.33
C PRO A 6 61.92 44.70 12.09
N VAL A 7 61.47 43.46 11.95
CA VAL A 7 60.49 42.93 10.99
C VAL A 7 59.08 43.31 11.45
N SER A 8 58.26 43.83 10.54
CA SER A 8 56.86 44.19 10.78
C SER A 8 55.94 42.95 10.73
N PRO A 9 54.95 42.82 11.62
CA PRO A 9 54.05 41.67 11.65
C PRO A 9 52.89 41.82 10.65
N SER A 10 52.64 40.76 9.88
CA SER A 10 51.42 40.54 9.11
C SER A 10 50.28 40.14 10.04
N SER A 11 49.24 40.97 10.16
CA SER A 11 48.03 40.66 10.90
C SER A 11 47.02 39.92 10.01
N SER A 12 46.86 38.63 10.27
CA SER A 12 45.76 37.80 9.78
C SER A 12 44.45 38.17 10.49
N PRO A 13 43.30 38.24 9.79
CA PRO A 13 42.01 38.21 10.47
C PRO A 13 41.70 36.76 10.89
N THR A 14 41.57 36.58 12.19
CA THR A 14 41.13 35.35 12.86
C THR A 14 39.71 34.98 12.41
N SER A 15 39.60 33.89 11.66
CA SER A 15 38.38 33.12 11.45
C SER A 15 38.03 32.39 12.75
N SER A 16 37.02 32.89 13.47
CA SER A 16 36.35 32.14 14.52
C SER A 16 35.45 31.07 13.88
N GLU A 17 36.08 29.99 13.40
CA GLU A 17 35.39 28.74 13.06
C GLU A 17 35.27 27.91 14.34
N GLY A 18 34.04 27.75 14.81
CA GLY A 18 33.74 27.04 16.05
C GLY A 18 32.26 26.73 16.19
N GLY A 19 31.60 26.42 15.08
CA GLY A 19 30.31 25.73 15.08
C GLY A 19 30.55 24.36 14.46
N SER A 20 30.62 23.31 15.28
CA SER A 20 30.63 21.94 14.77
C SER A 20 29.31 21.69 14.05
N TYR A 21 29.30 21.90 12.73
CA TYR A 21 28.27 21.38 11.86
C TYR A 21 28.43 19.86 11.92
N VAL A 22 27.72 19.21 12.85
CA VAL A 22 27.53 17.77 12.79
C VAL A 22 26.74 17.56 11.52
N PRO A 23 27.29 16.90 10.48
CA PRO A 23 26.51 16.54 9.31
C PRO A 23 25.32 15.75 9.84
N LYS A 24 24.12 16.25 9.59
CA LYS A 24 22.88 15.52 9.90
C LYS A 24 23.06 14.20 9.17
N ALA A 25 23.31 13.12 9.90
CA ALA A 25 23.58 11.81 9.30
C ALA A 25 22.40 11.51 8.38
N ALA A 26 22.62 11.62 7.06
CA ALA A 26 21.63 11.26 6.07
C ALA A 26 21.34 9.79 6.33
N ALA A 27 20.06 9.45 6.49
CA ALA A 27 19.68 8.07 6.68
C ALA A 27 20.13 7.31 5.42
N ALA A 28 21.09 6.39 5.56
CA ALA A 28 21.63 5.65 4.43
C ALA A 28 20.53 4.75 3.85
N PHE A 29 19.96 5.17 2.71
CA PHE A 29 19.07 4.32 1.93
C PHE A 29 19.85 3.09 1.45
N HIS A 30 19.26 1.91 1.62
CA HIS A 30 19.86 0.65 1.22
C HIS A 30 18.87 -0.15 0.41
N TYR A 31 19.31 -0.64 -0.75
CA TYR A 31 18.54 -1.53 -1.60
C TYR A 31 19.53 -2.54 -2.18
N ASP A 32 19.13 -3.81 -2.27
CA ASP A 32 20.00 -4.85 -2.83
C ASP A 32 20.36 -4.51 -4.27
N HIS A 33 21.66 -4.54 -4.58
CA HIS A 33 22.16 -4.09 -5.87
C HIS A 33 21.63 -4.93 -7.03
N ASP A 34 21.53 -6.25 -6.89
CA ASP A 34 21.07 -7.13 -7.97
C ASP A 34 19.58 -6.94 -8.21
N LEU A 35 18.80 -6.77 -7.13
CA LEU A 35 17.39 -6.39 -7.25
C LEU A 35 17.24 -5.01 -7.91
N PHE A 36 18.09 -4.04 -7.57
CA PHE A 36 18.05 -2.72 -8.19
C PHE A 36 18.29 -2.79 -9.70
N VAL A 37 19.32 -3.54 -10.14
CA VAL A 37 19.63 -3.73 -11.56
C VAL A 37 18.47 -4.43 -12.28
N GLN A 38 17.89 -5.47 -11.68
CA GLN A 38 16.73 -6.16 -12.25
C GLN A 38 15.51 -5.23 -12.37
N LEU A 39 15.29 -4.35 -11.38
CA LEU A 39 14.20 -3.38 -11.42
C LEU A 39 14.37 -2.42 -12.60
N LEU A 40 15.57 -1.86 -12.79
CA LEU A 40 15.87 -0.98 -13.93
C LEU A 40 15.67 -1.71 -15.27
N HIS A 41 16.06 -2.98 -15.35
CA HIS A 41 15.80 -3.82 -16.51
C HIS A 41 14.30 -3.92 -16.81
N TYR A 42 13.48 -4.23 -15.80
CA TYR A 42 12.02 -4.31 -15.97
C TYR A 42 11.37 -2.97 -16.32
N ILE A 43 11.88 -1.84 -15.84
CA ILE A 43 11.42 -0.51 -16.24
C ILE A 43 11.66 -0.33 -17.75
N LYS A 44 12.87 -0.62 -18.22
CA LYS A 44 13.26 -0.50 -19.63
C LYS A 44 12.42 -1.38 -20.55
N GLU A 45 12.16 -2.62 -20.15
CA GLU A 45 11.34 -3.57 -20.92
C GLU A 45 9.84 -3.39 -20.76
N LYS A 46 9.40 -2.48 -19.86
CA LYS A 46 7.99 -2.32 -19.47
C LYS A 46 7.38 -3.64 -18.98
N ASN A 47 8.19 -4.47 -18.31
CA ASN A 47 7.76 -5.73 -17.73
C ASN A 47 6.95 -5.47 -16.44
N HIS A 48 5.67 -5.16 -16.62
CA HIS A 48 4.74 -4.89 -15.52
C HIS A 48 4.59 -6.06 -14.54
N HIS A 49 4.77 -7.31 -14.98
CA HIS A 49 4.72 -8.48 -14.09
C HIS A 49 5.93 -8.51 -13.15
N GLY A 50 7.13 -8.27 -13.70
CA GLY A 50 8.37 -8.15 -12.93
C GLY A 50 8.32 -7.01 -11.94
N LEU A 51 7.89 -5.83 -12.40
CA LEU A 51 7.72 -4.65 -11.54
C LEU A 51 6.71 -4.89 -10.41
N ALA A 52 5.59 -5.56 -10.69
CA ALA A 52 4.54 -5.82 -9.71
C ALA A 52 5.05 -6.76 -8.61
N LEU A 53 5.81 -7.78 -9.00
CA LEU A 53 6.45 -8.71 -8.08
C LEU A 53 7.45 -8.02 -7.16
N MET A 54 8.34 -7.19 -7.72
CA MET A 54 9.36 -6.48 -6.95
C MET A 54 8.75 -5.47 -5.98
N ALA A 55 7.80 -4.66 -6.46
CA ALA A 55 7.08 -3.68 -5.64
C ALA A 55 6.41 -4.36 -4.43
N ARG A 56 5.79 -5.51 -4.67
CA ARG A 56 5.10 -6.28 -3.63
C ARG A 56 6.06 -6.79 -2.55
N GLN A 57 7.13 -7.48 -2.95
CA GLN A 57 7.98 -8.22 -2.02
C GLN A 57 9.03 -7.36 -1.32
N LYS A 58 9.64 -6.41 -2.03
CA LYS A 58 10.77 -5.61 -1.52
C LYS A 58 10.52 -4.11 -1.56
N GLY A 59 9.35 -3.68 -2.02
CA GLY A 59 9.07 -2.27 -2.22
C GLY A 59 9.80 -1.70 -3.44
N VAL A 60 9.45 -0.46 -3.77
CA VAL A 60 10.09 0.29 -4.85
C VAL A 60 11.02 1.32 -4.22
N PRO A 61 12.28 1.47 -4.73
CA PRO A 61 13.14 2.58 -4.39
C PRO A 61 12.36 3.90 -4.50
N PRO A 62 12.33 4.75 -3.46
CA PRO A 62 11.41 5.89 -3.42
C PRO A 62 11.52 6.84 -4.62
N PHE A 63 12.74 7.08 -5.08
CA PHE A 63 13.03 7.90 -6.27
C PHE A 63 12.65 7.26 -7.60
N LEU A 64 12.27 5.97 -7.65
CA LEU A 64 11.77 5.29 -8.85
C LEU A 64 10.26 5.09 -8.84
N ARG A 65 9.54 5.43 -7.75
CA ARG A 65 8.10 5.24 -7.65
C ARG A 65 7.32 5.92 -8.77
N PHE A 66 7.71 7.13 -9.17
CA PHE A 66 7.02 7.85 -10.24
C PHE A 66 7.03 7.06 -11.57
N GLN A 67 8.11 6.36 -11.87
CA GLN A 67 8.19 5.49 -13.05
C GLN A 67 7.46 4.17 -12.84
N VAL A 68 7.76 3.46 -11.75
CA VAL A 68 7.20 2.12 -11.51
C VAL A 68 5.68 2.17 -11.31
N TRP A 69 5.17 3.08 -10.48
CA TRP A 69 3.73 3.23 -10.26
C TRP A 69 2.99 3.61 -11.55
N SER A 70 3.61 4.38 -12.45
CA SER A 70 3.00 4.72 -13.75
C SER A 70 2.68 3.47 -14.58
N VAL A 71 3.58 2.48 -14.58
CA VAL A 71 3.43 1.22 -15.30
C VAL A 71 2.43 0.32 -14.59
N LEU A 72 2.56 0.20 -13.27
CA LEU A 72 1.73 -0.68 -12.45
C LEU A 72 0.25 -0.25 -12.45
N LEU A 73 -0.02 1.02 -12.15
CA LEU A 73 -1.40 1.54 -12.10
C LEU A 73 -2.13 1.38 -13.44
N LYS A 74 -1.43 1.46 -14.59
CA LYS A 74 -2.04 1.24 -15.91
C LYS A 74 -2.58 -0.17 -16.12
N ARG A 75 -1.97 -1.16 -15.48
CA ARG A 75 -2.24 -2.60 -15.71
C ARG A 75 -2.86 -3.28 -14.50
N HIS A 76 -3.08 -2.54 -13.41
CA HIS A 76 -3.57 -3.09 -12.16
C HIS A 76 -4.95 -3.76 -12.33
N PRO A 77 -5.19 -4.96 -11.78
CA PRO A 77 -6.47 -5.66 -11.88
C PRO A 77 -7.68 -4.82 -11.45
N PHE A 78 -7.55 -4.11 -10.32
CA PHE A 78 -8.61 -3.21 -9.80
C PHE A 78 -8.82 -1.93 -10.64
N VAL A 79 -7.92 -1.63 -11.57
CA VAL A 79 -8.11 -0.54 -12.55
C VAL A 79 -8.77 -1.07 -13.81
N ALA A 80 -8.44 -2.29 -14.22
CA ALA A 80 -9.07 -2.95 -15.34
C ALA A 80 -10.54 -3.29 -15.06
N ASN A 81 -10.84 -3.73 -13.83
CA ASN A 81 -12.17 -4.05 -13.35
C ASN A 81 -12.43 -3.34 -12.00
N PRO A 82 -12.67 -2.02 -12.01
CA PRO A 82 -12.87 -1.28 -10.78
C PRO A 82 -14.21 -1.63 -10.16
N PHE A 83 -14.17 -1.84 -8.85
CA PHE A 83 -15.35 -1.92 -8.00
C PHE A 83 -15.14 -1.03 -6.78
N ILE A 84 -16.03 -0.06 -6.60
CA ILE A 84 -16.05 0.85 -5.45
C ILE A 84 -17.42 0.74 -4.79
N GLN A 85 -17.42 0.57 -3.47
CA GLN A 85 -18.65 0.58 -2.67
C GLN A 85 -19.32 1.96 -2.80
N PRO A 86 -20.58 2.04 -3.26
CA PRO A 86 -21.28 3.32 -3.35
C PRO A 86 -21.59 3.86 -1.96
N ASP A 87 -21.53 5.19 -1.80
CA ASP A 87 -22.00 5.83 -0.57
C ASP A 87 -23.52 5.64 -0.44
N SER A 88 -24.03 5.55 0.79
CA SER A 88 -25.46 5.39 1.09
C SER A 88 -26.30 6.40 0.29
N PHE A 89 -27.07 5.90 -0.70
CA PHE A 89 -27.91 6.73 -1.56
C PHE A 89 -29.08 7.32 -0.76
N GLU A 90 -28.94 8.55 -0.29
CA GLU A 90 -30.12 9.42 -0.22
C GLU A 90 -30.55 9.71 -1.66
N LYS A 91 -31.84 9.54 -1.96
CA LYS A 91 -32.40 9.81 -3.30
C LYS A 91 -32.24 11.31 -3.59
N ASP A 92 -31.14 11.66 -4.25
CA ASP A 92 -30.97 13.00 -4.82
C ASP A 92 -32.08 13.23 -5.86
N LYS A 93 -32.91 14.26 -5.63
CA LYS A 93 -33.93 14.72 -6.58
C LYS A 93 -33.22 15.15 -7.87
N SER A 94 -33.82 14.82 -9.01
CA SER A 94 -33.34 15.21 -10.35
C SER A 94 -33.05 16.71 -10.41
N SER A 95 -31.78 17.06 -10.55
CA SER A 95 -31.30 18.44 -10.57
C SER A 95 -31.27 19.00 -11.99
N SER A 96 -31.61 20.28 -12.12
CA SER A 96 -31.60 21.08 -13.36
C SER A 96 -30.19 21.54 -13.74
N ASP A 97 -29.97 22.03 -14.97
CA ASP A 97 -28.64 22.48 -15.43
C ASP A 97 -28.05 23.62 -14.58
N SER A 98 -28.88 24.49 -13.98
CA SER A 98 -28.42 25.53 -13.04
C SER A 98 -27.86 24.96 -11.74
N ASP A 99 -28.33 23.78 -11.32
CA ASP A 99 -27.86 23.12 -10.10
C ASP A 99 -26.48 22.46 -10.31
N SER A 100 -26.09 22.20 -11.57
CA SER A 100 -24.80 21.57 -11.91
C SER A 100 -23.63 22.55 -11.78
N GLU A 101 -23.77 23.78 -12.25
CA GLU A 101 -22.71 24.80 -12.11
C GLU A 101 -22.50 25.20 -10.64
N GLU A 102 -23.58 25.31 -9.86
CA GLU A 102 -23.50 25.55 -8.42
C GLU A 102 -22.83 24.38 -7.69
N PHE A 103 -23.11 23.14 -8.08
CA PHE A 103 -22.44 21.96 -7.54
C PHE A 103 -20.94 21.97 -7.81
N GLU A 104 -20.52 22.23 -9.06
CA GLU A 104 -19.10 22.24 -9.44
C GLU A 104 -18.31 23.33 -8.71
N THR A 105 -18.85 24.55 -8.64
CA THR A 105 -18.20 25.66 -7.92
C THR A 105 -18.07 25.37 -6.42
N HIS A 106 -19.11 24.81 -5.80
CA HIS A 106 -19.08 24.40 -4.40
C HIS A 106 -18.09 23.25 -4.15
N LEU A 107 -18.00 22.28 -5.06
CA LEU A 107 -17.04 21.18 -5.00
C LEU A 107 -15.59 21.71 -5.07
N GLN A 108 -15.28 22.57 -6.04
CA GLN A 108 -13.98 23.22 -6.15
C GLN A 108 -13.62 23.98 -4.87
N HIS A 109 -14.58 24.74 -4.31
CA HIS A 109 -14.36 25.45 -3.06
C HIS A 109 -14.01 24.52 -1.90
N LYS A 110 -14.69 23.36 -1.79
CA LYS A 110 -14.40 22.33 -0.78
C LYS A 110 -13.00 21.74 -0.93
N ILE A 111 -12.62 21.32 -2.14
CA ILE A 111 -11.29 20.76 -2.44
C ILE A 111 -10.21 21.79 -2.09
N ARG A 112 -10.36 23.02 -2.57
CA ARG A 112 -9.43 24.12 -2.30
C ARG A 112 -9.31 24.46 -0.82
N LYS A 113 -10.41 24.38 -0.06
CA LYS A 113 -10.40 24.56 1.40
C LYS A 113 -9.55 23.50 2.09
N ASP A 114 -9.63 22.24 1.66
CA ASP A 114 -8.83 21.15 2.24
C ASP A 114 -7.35 21.24 1.86
N LEU A 115 -7.03 21.61 0.62
CA LEU A 115 -5.64 21.87 0.20
C LEU A 115 -5.01 23.03 0.97
N ARG A 116 -5.75 24.14 1.16
CA ARG A 116 -5.27 25.27 1.99
C ARG A 116 -4.98 24.86 3.43
N ARG A 117 -5.81 24.00 4.02
CA ARG A 117 -5.56 23.46 5.38
C ARG A 117 -4.26 22.65 5.43
N TYR A 118 -3.92 21.91 4.38
CA TYR A 118 -2.64 21.22 4.28
C TYR A 118 -1.48 22.21 4.19
N MET A 119 -1.57 23.20 3.31
CA MET A 119 -0.54 24.23 3.12
C MET A 119 -0.24 24.99 4.43
N HIS A 120 -1.28 25.45 5.13
CA HIS A 120 -1.11 26.15 6.42
C HIS A 120 -0.44 25.31 7.50
N ARG A 121 -0.53 23.97 7.42
CA ARG A 121 0.11 23.07 8.39
C ARG A 121 1.59 22.84 8.11
N ILE A 122 2.03 22.97 6.85
CA ILE A 122 3.41 22.69 6.46
C ILE A 122 4.25 23.96 6.52
N ALA A 123 3.75 25.06 5.96
CA ALA A 123 4.43 26.34 5.93
C ALA A 123 4.23 27.13 7.23
N PHE A 124 4.39 26.51 8.41
CA PHE A 124 4.26 27.19 9.71
C PHE A 124 4.97 28.57 9.67
N SER A 125 4.18 29.64 9.66
CA SER A 125 4.49 31.08 9.70
C SER A 125 4.12 31.90 8.45
N SER A 126 3.25 32.87 8.76
CA SER A 126 2.70 33.97 7.96
C SER A 126 1.69 33.58 6.87
N ALA A 127 0.45 34.01 7.07
CA ALA A 127 -0.55 34.09 6.02
C ALA A 127 -0.23 35.20 4.99
N GLU A 128 1.04 35.61 4.86
CA GLU A 128 1.46 36.84 4.18
C GLU A 128 2.40 36.60 3.00
N GLU A 129 3.22 35.53 2.98
CA GLU A 129 4.01 35.21 1.79
C GLU A 129 3.20 34.36 0.80
N PRO A 130 2.98 34.83 -0.43
CA PRO A 130 2.30 34.06 -1.45
C PRO A 130 3.16 32.85 -1.85
N LEU A 131 2.50 31.72 -2.14
CA LEU A 131 3.15 30.56 -2.73
C LEU A 131 3.98 30.97 -3.96
N SER A 132 5.10 30.27 -4.18
CA SER A 132 5.80 30.40 -5.45
C SER A 132 4.90 30.00 -6.62
N GLN A 133 5.24 30.47 -7.82
CA GLN A 133 4.50 30.11 -9.04
C GLN A 133 4.47 28.58 -9.25
N THR A 134 5.58 27.90 -8.96
CA THR A 134 5.70 26.44 -9.07
C THR A 134 4.82 25.72 -8.05
N GLU A 135 4.78 26.17 -6.80
CA GLU A 135 3.90 25.59 -5.78
C GLU A 135 2.42 25.80 -6.14
N SER A 136 2.07 27.00 -6.62
CA SER A 136 0.71 27.32 -7.07
C SER A 136 0.29 26.40 -8.21
N GLN A 137 1.14 26.25 -9.23
CA GLN A 137 0.90 25.34 -10.35
C GLN A 137 0.73 23.88 -9.89
N LEU A 138 1.55 23.42 -8.94
CA LEU A 138 1.45 22.08 -8.39
C LEU A 138 0.10 21.86 -7.70
N PHE A 139 -0.32 22.78 -6.82
CA PHE A 139 -1.60 22.68 -6.12
C PHE A 139 -2.79 22.79 -7.07
N ASP A 140 -2.70 23.60 -8.14
CA ASP A 140 -3.72 23.66 -9.19
C ASP A 140 -3.88 22.31 -9.91
N ILE A 141 -2.78 21.61 -10.21
CA ILE A 141 -2.83 20.27 -10.82
C ILE A 141 -3.46 19.26 -9.85
N VAL A 142 -3.10 19.31 -8.57
CA VAL A 142 -3.67 18.44 -7.54
C VAL A 142 -5.18 18.70 -7.38
N GLU A 143 -5.60 19.97 -7.25
CA GLU A 143 -7.00 20.38 -7.15
C GLU A 143 -7.81 19.86 -8.36
N ASN A 144 -7.32 20.13 -9.57
CA ASN A 144 -7.97 19.71 -10.81
C ASN A 144 -8.07 18.18 -10.94
N SER A 145 -7.11 17.44 -10.38
CA SER A 145 -7.12 15.97 -10.43
C SER A 145 -8.19 15.38 -9.52
N VAL A 146 -8.34 15.91 -8.30
CA VAL A 146 -9.42 15.53 -7.38
C VAL A 146 -10.78 15.89 -7.96
N PHE A 147 -10.89 17.11 -8.51
CA PHE A 147 -12.13 17.57 -9.15
C PHE A 147 -12.55 16.66 -10.31
N LYS A 148 -11.63 16.36 -11.24
CA LYS A 148 -11.90 15.44 -12.37
C LYS A 148 -12.34 14.06 -11.93
N PHE A 149 -11.72 13.53 -10.87
CA PHE A 149 -12.12 12.23 -10.32
C PHE A 149 -13.56 12.26 -9.80
N ILE A 150 -13.94 13.28 -9.01
CA ILE A 150 -15.30 13.40 -8.50
C ILE A 150 -16.31 13.66 -9.60
N VAL A 151 -16.00 14.46 -10.62
CA VAL A 151 -16.91 14.65 -11.76
C VAL A 151 -17.18 13.31 -12.46
N LYS A 152 -16.16 12.46 -12.59
CA LYS A 152 -16.27 11.15 -13.24
C LYS A 152 -16.95 10.08 -12.37
N TRP A 153 -16.57 10.00 -11.10
CA TRP A 153 -16.96 8.93 -10.17
C TRP A 153 -18.01 9.37 -9.14
N GLY A 154 -18.45 10.63 -9.17
CA GLY A 154 -19.36 11.28 -8.22
C GLY A 154 -20.75 10.66 -8.08
N ARG A 155 -21.14 9.83 -9.06
CA ARG A 155 -22.35 9.02 -9.01
C ARG A 155 -22.23 7.82 -8.05
N VAL A 156 -21.00 7.36 -7.82
CA VAL A 156 -20.69 6.21 -6.97
C VAL A 156 -20.13 6.69 -5.62
N ILE A 157 -19.16 7.60 -5.65
CA ILE A 157 -18.47 8.10 -4.46
C ILE A 157 -18.61 9.62 -4.35
N LYS A 158 -19.16 10.11 -3.25
CA LYS A 158 -19.27 11.54 -2.97
C LYS A 158 -17.92 12.08 -2.51
N TYR A 159 -17.76 13.40 -2.58
CA TYR A 159 -16.52 14.03 -2.11
C TYR A 159 -16.36 13.89 -0.60
N ASP A 160 -15.27 13.24 -0.21
CA ASP A 160 -14.71 13.21 1.14
C ASP A 160 -13.31 13.83 1.11
N SER A 161 -12.94 14.55 2.17
CA SER A 161 -11.59 15.13 2.33
C SER A 161 -10.45 14.10 2.18
N ALA A 162 -10.71 12.82 2.43
CA ALA A 162 -9.77 11.72 2.22
C ALA A 162 -9.29 11.60 0.79
N LEU A 163 -10.12 11.93 -0.21
CA LEU A 163 -9.74 11.93 -1.61
C LEU A 163 -8.66 12.96 -1.91
N THR A 164 -8.71 14.11 -1.24
CA THR A 164 -7.65 15.13 -1.27
C THR A 164 -6.37 14.61 -0.61
N TRP A 165 -6.47 13.88 0.50
CA TRP A 165 -5.30 13.26 1.15
C TRP A 165 -4.64 12.17 0.30
N ILE A 166 -5.40 11.39 -0.47
CA ILE A 166 -4.84 10.44 -1.43
C ILE A 166 -4.05 11.19 -2.51
N ALA A 167 -4.58 12.30 -3.02
CA ALA A 167 -3.90 13.11 -4.03
C ALA A 167 -2.60 13.72 -3.49
N LEU A 168 -2.64 14.27 -2.28
CA LEU A 168 -1.44 14.78 -1.59
C LEU A 168 -0.41 13.66 -1.37
N GLY A 169 -0.85 12.48 -0.93
CA GLY A 169 0.03 11.34 -0.71
C GLY A 169 0.67 10.81 -1.99
N LEU A 170 0.00 10.92 -3.15
CA LEU A 170 0.57 10.63 -4.47
C LEU A 170 1.57 11.72 -4.88
N ALA A 171 1.24 13.00 -4.69
CA ALA A 171 2.11 14.12 -5.03
C ALA A 171 3.41 14.18 -4.23
N GLU A 172 3.51 13.41 -3.13
CA GLU A 172 4.75 13.21 -2.37
C GLU A 172 5.74 12.24 -3.07
N TRP A 173 5.31 11.49 -4.09
CA TRP A 173 6.13 10.49 -4.79
C TRP A 173 6.09 10.58 -6.31
N PHE A 174 5.00 11.13 -6.85
CA PHE A 174 4.74 11.26 -8.28
C PHE A 174 4.66 12.74 -8.63
N PRO A 175 5.61 13.28 -9.43
CA PRO A 175 5.64 14.70 -9.77
C PRO A 175 4.33 15.16 -10.44
N PRO A 176 3.61 16.14 -9.87
CA PRO A 176 2.39 16.64 -10.49
C PRO A 176 2.68 17.44 -11.77
N ILE A 177 3.78 18.20 -11.78
CA ILE A 177 4.21 18.99 -12.93
C ILE A 177 5.01 18.06 -13.88
N PRO A 178 4.55 17.87 -15.14
CA PRO A 178 5.24 17.02 -16.10
C PRO A 178 6.69 17.45 -16.34
N HIS A 179 7.57 16.48 -16.60
CA HIS A 179 8.99 16.69 -16.90
C HIS A 179 9.76 17.43 -15.80
N THR A 180 9.35 17.23 -14.54
CA THR A 180 10.07 17.77 -13.39
C THR A 180 10.19 16.73 -12.30
N PRO A 181 11.21 16.82 -11.43
CA PRO A 181 11.33 15.98 -10.25
C PRO A 181 10.55 16.54 -9.04
N TRP A 182 9.76 17.61 -9.22
CA TRP A 182 9.13 18.35 -8.13
C TRP A 182 7.97 17.58 -7.51
N VAL A 183 8.13 17.25 -6.22
CA VAL A 183 7.15 16.56 -5.39
C VAL A 183 6.90 17.34 -4.10
N LEU A 184 5.82 17.01 -3.40
CA LEU A 184 5.58 17.49 -2.04
C LEU A 184 6.58 16.84 -1.07
N LEU A 185 7.14 17.64 -0.16
CA LEU A 185 8.03 17.13 0.89
C LEU A 185 7.29 16.28 1.94
N GLY A 186 5.98 16.52 2.06
CA GLY A 186 5.10 15.88 3.02
C GLY A 186 4.97 16.66 4.32
N ARG A 187 3.97 16.29 5.12
CA ARG A 187 3.55 17.07 6.31
C ARG A 187 4.57 17.13 7.45
N ASP A 188 5.53 16.21 7.46
CA ASP A 188 6.45 15.99 8.57
C ASP A 188 7.81 16.67 8.35
N VAL A 189 7.98 17.36 7.21
CA VAL A 189 9.21 18.07 6.84
C VAL A 189 9.05 19.56 7.13
N SER A 190 9.81 20.06 8.10
CA SER A 190 10.02 21.49 8.28
C SER A 190 11.15 21.92 7.35
N SER A 191 10.81 22.65 6.27
CA SER A 191 11.81 23.26 5.40
C SER A 191 12.29 24.58 6.01
N ASP A 192 13.62 24.75 6.12
CA ASP A 192 14.23 26.02 6.54
C ASP A 192 13.91 27.16 5.55
N GLN A 193 13.54 26.81 4.31
CA GLN A 193 13.16 27.75 3.25
C GLN A 193 11.65 27.97 3.16
N HIS A 194 10.86 27.45 4.12
CA HIS A 194 9.39 27.54 4.14
C HIS A 194 8.67 27.00 2.88
N THR A 195 9.37 26.27 2.00
CA THR A 195 8.77 25.63 0.84
C THR A 195 8.15 24.29 1.20
N CYS A 196 7.07 23.93 0.49
CA CYS A 196 6.40 22.64 0.61
C CYS A 196 6.79 21.64 -0.50
N ILE A 197 7.63 22.07 -1.45
CA ILE A 197 8.08 21.26 -2.59
C ILE A 197 9.58 20.98 -2.53
N GLY A 198 10.00 19.87 -3.14
CA GLY A 198 11.40 19.52 -3.31
C GLY A 198 11.60 18.49 -4.41
N SER A 199 12.85 18.14 -4.68
CA SER A 199 13.16 17.08 -5.64
C SER A 199 12.90 15.71 -5.01
N VAL A 200 12.31 14.80 -5.78
CA VAL A 200 12.12 13.39 -5.36
C VAL A 200 13.46 12.66 -5.13
N PHE A 201 14.57 13.22 -5.61
CA PHE A 201 15.93 12.68 -5.47
C PHE A 201 16.66 13.17 -4.23
N ALA A 202 16.27 14.31 -3.65
CA ALA A 202 17.07 15.04 -2.66
C ALA A 202 17.43 14.22 -1.42
N ASP A 203 16.52 13.37 -0.94
CA ASP A 203 16.76 12.53 0.24
C ASP A 203 17.69 11.32 -0.07
N TYR A 204 18.09 11.13 -1.33
CA TYR A 204 18.79 9.94 -1.85
C TYR A 204 20.08 10.27 -2.62
N ASP A 205 20.52 11.53 -2.65
CA ASP A 205 21.69 11.99 -3.43
C ASP A 205 22.97 11.18 -3.14
N GLU A 206 23.20 10.77 -1.88
CA GLU A 206 24.36 9.94 -1.51
C GLU A 206 24.32 8.57 -2.19
N TYR A 207 23.15 7.93 -2.24
CA TYR A 207 22.99 6.65 -2.93
C TYR A 207 23.11 6.82 -4.44
N ILE A 208 22.48 7.87 -4.98
CA ILE A 208 22.45 8.13 -6.43
C ILE A 208 23.86 8.44 -6.95
N SER A 209 24.63 9.27 -6.24
CA SER A 209 26.01 9.62 -6.61
C SER A 209 26.99 8.46 -6.52
N THR A 210 26.72 7.47 -5.66
CA THR A 210 27.55 6.26 -5.53
C THR A 210 27.38 5.30 -6.73
N HIS A 211 26.27 5.38 -7.47
CA HIS A 211 25.98 4.51 -8.61
C HIS A 211 26.31 5.22 -9.93
N VAL A 212 27.33 4.71 -10.63
CA VAL A 212 27.82 5.30 -11.89
C VAL A 212 26.71 5.36 -12.94
N GLY A 213 26.43 6.55 -13.47
CA GLY A 213 25.44 6.77 -14.53
C GLY A 213 23.98 6.79 -14.08
N LEU A 214 23.70 6.57 -12.78
CA LEU A 214 22.32 6.55 -12.28
C LEU A 214 21.66 7.93 -12.36
N GLN A 215 22.36 9.00 -11.97
CA GLN A 215 21.82 10.37 -12.07
C GLN A 215 21.35 10.69 -13.50
N ALA A 216 22.22 10.46 -14.49
CA ALA A 216 21.89 10.68 -15.90
C ALA A 216 20.69 9.83 -16.35
N THR A 217 20.63 8.57 -15.91
CA THR A 217 19.49 7.69 -16.19
C THR A 217 18.19 8.23 -15.59
N LEU A 218 18.23 8.77 -14.37
CA LEU A 218 17.07 9.35 -13.70
C LEU A 218 16.62 10.66 -14.35
N ASP A 219 17.56 11.51 -14.75
CA ASP A 219 17.28 12.75 -15.47
C ASP A 219 16.63 12.44 -16.83
N ASP A 220 17.19 11.48 -17.59
CA ASP A 220 16.59 10.97 -18.83
C ASP A 220 15.16 10.47 -18.57
N MET A 221 14.92 9.73 -17.49
CA MET A 221 13.57 9.24 -17.12
C MET A 221 12.59 10.36 -16.77
N VAL A 222 13.05 11.51 -16.26
CA VAL A 222 12.18 12.66 -15.98
C VAL A 222 11.81 13.38 -17.27
N GLU A 223 12.77 13.54 -18.18
CA GLU A 223 12.58 14.24 -19.45
C GLU A 223 11.88 13.40 -20.52
N ASP A 224 11.91 12.08 -20.43
CA ASP A 224 11.40 11.17 -21.47
C ASP A 224 9.89 11.31 -21.72
N GLU A 225 9.53 11.89 -22.87
CA GLU A 225 8.17 11.97 -23.40
C GLU A 225 7.66 10.65 -24.03
N THR A 226 8.58 9.73 -24.36
CA THR A 226 8.30 8.48 -25.09
C THR A 226 8.02 7.31 -24.15
N THR A 227 8.60 7.33 -22.95
CA THR A 227 8.15 6.49 -21.85
C THR A 227 6.80 7.01 -21.42
N ALA A 228 5.79 6.15 -21.51
CA ALA A 228 4.40 6.50 -21.32
C ALA A 228 4.11 6.78 -19.83
N THR A 229 4.66 7.85 -19.28
CA THR A 229 4.38 8.34 -17.94
C THR A 229 2.97 8.91 -17.98
N ILE A 230 2.03 8.28 -17.27
CA ILE A 230 0.66 8.82 -17.16
C ILE A 230 0.70 10.22 -16.57
N LYS A 231 -0.25 11.07 -16.96
CA LYS A 231 -0.42 12.38 -16.31
C LYS A 231 -0.80 12.20 -14.84
N PHE A 232 -0.53 13.20 -14.00
CA PHE A 232 -0.86 13.12 -12.57
C PHE A 232 -2.33 12.78 -12.30
N HIS A 233 -3.28 13.39 -13.01
CA HIS A 233 -4.71 13.09 -12.84
C HIS A 233 -5.08 11.64 -13.21
N GLU A 234 -4.37 11.05 -14.17
CA GLU A 234 -4.54 9.65 -14.59
C GLU A 234 -3.94 8.67 -13.58
N ALA A 235 -2.81 9.04 -12.97
CA ALA A 235 -2.19 8.29 -11.87
C ALA A 235 -3.07 8.34 -10.62
N TYR A 236 -3.55 9.54 -10.28
CA TYR A 236 -4.45 9.77 -9.16
C TYR A 236 -5.73 8.96 -9.27
N GLU A 237 -6.41 9.03 -10.42
CA GLU A 237 -7.64 8.26 -10.64
C GLU A 237 -7.39 6.77 -10.41
N ARG A 238 -6.36 6.21 -11.06
CA ARG A 238 -6.05 4.78 -10.96
C ARG A 238 -5.67 4.37 -9.54
N LEU A 239 -4.86 5.18 -8.85
CA LEU A 239 -4.52 4.94 -7.46
C LEU A 239 -5.77 4.94 -6.58
N ALA A 240 -6.67 5.91 -6.75
CA ALA A 240 -7.91 5.96 -5.99
C ALA A 240 -8.79 4.71 -6.23
N LEU A 241 -8.87 4.22 -7.48
CA LEU A 241 -9.57 2.97 -7.80
C LEU A 241 -8.96 1.76 -7.10
N VAL A 242 -7.63 1.70 -7.00
CA VAL A 242 -6.93 0.64 -6.28
C VAL A 242 -7.19 0.74 -4.78
N LEU A 243 -6.95 1.92 -4.16
CA LEU A 243 -7.04 2.07 -2.71
C LEU A 243 -8.48 1.93 -2.19
N LEU A 244 -9.48 2.34 -2.98
CA LEU A 244 -10.89 2.29 -2.61
C LEU A 244 -11.60 1.04 -3.14
N HIS A 245 -10.85 0.07 -3.67
CA HIS A 245 -11.43 -1.19 -4.11
C HIS A 245 -12.16 -1.88 -2.95
N SER A 246 -13.34 -2.40 -3.23
CA SER A 246 -14.19 -3.03 -2.21
C SER A 246 -15.23 -3.92 -2.87
N PRO A 247 -14.82 -5.05 -3.50
CA PRO A 247 -15.71 -5.81 -4.37
C PRO A 247 -16.83 -6.45 -3.52
N GLU A 248 -18.05 -6.33 -4.03
CA GLU A 248 -19.22 -6.98 -3.43
C GLU A 248 -19.09 -8.49 -3.66
N SER A 249 -19.36 -9.28 -2.63
CA SER A 249 -19.64 -10.69 -2.82
C SER A 249 -20.89 -10.78 -3.70
N ALA A 250 -20.71 -11.24 -4.95
CA ALA A 250 -21.76 -11.54 -5.91
C ALA A 250 -22.69 -12.69 -5.46
N ASN A 251 -22.94 -12.82 -4.16
CA ASN A 251 -23.95 -13.67 -3.57
C ASN A 251 -25.01 -12.79 -2.94
N ASN A 252 -26.03 -12.49 -3.75
CA ASN A 252 -27.42 -12.44 -3.32
C ASN A 252 -27.67 -11.83 -1.93
N ARG A 253 -27.79 -10.49 -1.87
CA ARG A 253 -28.74 -9.88 -0.95
C ARG A 253 -30.17 -10.29 -1.36
N ALA A 254 -30.51 -11.56 -1.12
CA ALA A 254 -31.89 -11.97 -0.97
C ALA A 254 -32.43 -11.15 0.19
N LYS A 255 -33.27 -10.16 -0.13
CA LYS A 255 -33.97 -9.31 0.82
C LYS A 255 -34.65 -10.20 1.87
N GLY A 256 -34.08 -10.34 3.08
CA GLY A 256 -34.75 -11.08 4.16
C GLY A 256 -33.92 -11.58 5.34
N GLN A 257 -32.59 -11.72 5.28
CA GLN A 257 -31.84 -12.27 6.42
C GLN A 257 -31.21 -11.19 7.31
N GLN A 258 -31.84 -10.99 8.48
CA GLN A 258 -31.26 -10.32 9.64
C GLN A 258 -30.24 -11.24 10.32
N SER A 259 -29.01 -11.33 9.80
CA SER A 259 -27.79 -11.46 10.59
C SER A 259 -26.57 -11.36 9.68
N LEU A 260 -25.68 -10.43 9.97
CA LEU A 260 -24.37 -10.30 9.30
C LEU A 260 -23.45 -11.41 9.83
N LYS A 261 -23.67 -12.65 9.41
CA LYS A 261 -22.71 -13.71 9.72
C LYS A 261 -21.54 -13.57 8.75
N ILE A 262 -20.42 -13.05 9.26
CA ILE A 262 -19.17 -12.88 8.49
C ILE A 262 -18.78 -14.24 7.90
N ASP A 263 -18.71 -14.34 6.57
CA ASP A 263 -18.15 -15.51 5.91
C ASP A 263 -16.62 -15.42 5.93
N LYS A 264 -16.05 -16.03 6.98
CA LYS A 264 -14.61 -16.05 7.27
C LYS A 264 -13.78 -16.70 6.15
N SER A 265 -14.40 -17.52 5.30
CA SER A 265 -13.71 -18.29 4.26
C SER A 265 -13.56 -17.52 2.94
N THR A 266 -14.52 -16.65 2.63
CA THR A 266 -14.55 -15.91 1.35
C THR A 266 -13.98 -14.51 1.48
N LEU A 267 -14.15 -13.86 2.63
CA LEU A 267 -13.69 -12.49 2.86
C LEU A 267 -12.18 -12.28 2.64
N PRO A 268 -11.27 -13.19 3.08
CA PRO A 268 -9.84 -13.06 2.81
C PRO A 268 -9.48 -13.02 1.33
N VAL A 269 -10.32 -13.59 0.46
CA VAL A 269 -10.10 -13.68 -0.99
C VAL A 269 -10.82 -12.56 -1.73
N SER A 270 -11.98 -12.11 -1.23
CA SER A 270 -12.77 -11.06 -1.87
C SER A 270 -12.49 -9.65 -1.34
N GLY A 271 -11.87 -9.45 -0.17
CA GLY A 271 -11.71 -8.09 0.38
C GLY A 271 -12.97 -7.49 1.01
N GLY A 272 -14.15 -7.66 0.39
CA GLY A 272 -15.46 -7.29 0.93
C GLY A 272 -15.70 -5.78 1.11
N THR A 273 -16.78 -5.42 1.81
CA THR A 273 -17.13 -4.01 2.12
C THR A 273 -16.26 -3.43 3.24
N ILE A 274 -16.26 -2.11 3.43
CA ILE A 274 -15.51 -1.52 4.57
C ILE A 274 -16.05 -1.98 5.93
N GLU A 275 -17.36 -2.19 6.04
CA GLU A 275 -17.99 -2.67 7.28
C GLU A 275 -17.58 -4.11 7.59
N GLU A 276 -17.52 -4.97 6.57
CA GLU A 276 -17.03 -6.34 6.69
C GLU A 276 -15.55 -6.35 7.09
N ARG A 277 -14.72 -5.53 6.46
CA ARG A 277 -13.29 -5.39 6.79
C ARG A 277 -13.08 -4.93 8.23
N VAL A 278 -13.81 -3.92 8.70
CA VAL A 278 -13.66 -3.43 10.08
C VAL A 278 -14.15 -4.45 11.10
N SER A 279 -15.27 -5.11 10.81
CA SER A 279 -15.79 -6.19 11.68
C SER A 279 -14.80 -7.35 11.75
N PHE A 280 -14.21 -7.74 10.62
CA PHE A 280 -13.17 -8.76 10.55
C PHE A 280 -11.88 -8.31 11.25
N PHE A 281 -11.47 -7.06 11.10
CA PHE A 281 -10.34 -6.48 11.82
C PHE A 281 -10.53 -6.59 13.34
N ILE A 282 -11.69 -6.19 13.88
CA ILE A 282 -11.99 -6.30 15.31
C ILE A 282 -11.96 -7.76 15.76
N TYR A 283 -12.53 -8.66 14.96
CA TYR A 283 -12.52 -10.09 15.23
C TYR A 283 -11.09 -10.66 15.32
N VAL A 284 -10.25 -10.38 14.32
CA VAL A 284 -8.86 -10.84 14.33
C VAL A 284 -8.05 -10.15 15.43
N PHE A 285 -8.29 -8.87 15.69
CA PHE A 285 -7.66 -8.11 16.78
C PHE A 285 -7.86 -8.78 18.13
N GLN A 286 -9.11 -9.14 18.45
CA GLN A 286 -9.48 -9.83 19.70
C GLN A 286 -8.78 -11.19 19.84
N ARG A 287 -8.58 -11.92 18.75
CA ARG A 287 -7.93 -13.25 18.80
C ARG A 287 -6.41 -13.18 18.82
N MET A 288 -5.84 -12.22 18.10
CA MET A 288 -4.40 -12.18 17.85
C MET A 288 -3.64 -11.34 18.87
N LEU A 289 -4.30 -10.33 19.46
CA LEU A 289 -3.78 -9.41 20.46
C LEU A 289 -4.81 -9.23 21.60
N PRO A 290 -5.16 -10.31 22.33
CA PRO A 290 -6.26 -10.28 23.30
C PRO A 290 -6.05 -9.30 24.45
N GLU A 291 -4.81 -9.14 24.94
CA GLU A 291 -4.49 -8.21 26.03
C GLU A 291 -4.71 -6.75 25.60
N LEU A 292 -4.15 -6.35 24.46
CA LEU A 292 -4.36 -5.01 23.91
C LEU A 292 -5.82 -4.78 23.53
N SER A 293 -6.52 -5.80 23.02
CA SER A 293 -7.94 -5.69 22.71
C SER A 293 -8.79 -5.53 23.96
N GLN A 294 -8.45 -6.19 25.07
CA GLN A 294 -9.13 -6.00 26.34
C GLN A 294 -8.92 -4.57 26.85
N TYR A 295 -7.69 -4.06 26.77
CA TYR A 295 -7.40 -2.68 27.14
C TYR A 295 -8.19 -1.67 26.29
N PHE A 296 -8.31 -1.90 24.98
CA PHE A 296 -9.14 -1.06 24.11
C PHE A 296 -10.62 -1.09 24.51
N GLN A 297 -11.15 -2.24 24.95
CA GLN A 297 -12.53 -2.33 25.44
C GLN A 297 -12.71 -1.56 26.76
N GLU A 298 -11.73 -1.63 27.67
CA GLU A 298 -11.72 -0.88 28.93
C GLU A 298 -11.67 0.65 28.69
N GLU A 299 -10.88 1.11 27.73
CA GLU A 299 -10.79 2.52 27.31
C GLU A 299 -11.89 2.95 26.31
N GLU A 300 -12.88 2.11 26.07
CA GLU A 300 -13.97 2.31 25.11
C GLU A 300 -13.53 2.72 23.68
N ILE A 301 -12.42 2.16 23.21
CA ILE A 301 -11.91 2.30 21.85
C ILE A 301 -12.54 1.21 20.97
N LEU A 302 -13.04 1.57 19.78
CA LEU A 302 -13.76 0.68 18.84
C LEU A 302 -15.11 0.15 19.33
N ASN A 303 -15.71 0.75 20.37
CA ASN A 303 -17.01 0.32 20.91
C ASN A 303 -18.22 0.77 20.04
N LYS A 304 -18.05 1.76 19.16
CA LYS A 304 -19.12 2.26 18.28
C LYS A 304 -18.61 2.48 16.86
N PHE A 305 -18.66 1.43 16.03
CA PHE A 305 -18.35 1.56 14.62
C PHE A 305 -19.24 2.64 13.96
N GLY A 306 -18.61 3.64 13.34
CA GLY A 306 -19.30 4.78 12.70
C GLY A 306 -19.55 5.99 13.61
N SER A 307 -19.09 5.99 14.87
CA SER A 307 -18.97 7.24 15.62
C SER A 307 -17.78 8.07 15.11
N HIS A 308 -17.86 9.40 15.23
CA HIS A 308 -16.76 10.30 14.87
C HIS A 308 -15.47 10.04 15.67
N ASP A 309 -15.55 9.31 16.78
CA ASP A 309 -14.43 9.15 17.71
C ASP A 309 -13.41 8.09 17.26
N ASP A 310 -13.84 7.09 16.47
CA ASP A 310 -12.97 6.00 16.00
C ASP A 310 -12.67 6.08 14.49
N GLU A 311 -12.73 7.28 13.91
CA GLU A 311 -12.43 7.51 12.48
C GLU A 311 -11.03 7.05 12.05
N TRP A 312 -10.08 6.90 12.98
CA TRP A 312 -8.73 6.43 12.70
C TRP A 312 -8.73 5.08 11.97
N VAL A 313 -9.67 4.17 12.29
CA VAL A 313 -9.75 2.85 11.66
C VAL A 313 -10.10 2.96 10.18
N LEU A 314 -10.94 3.93 9.80
CA LEU A 314 -11.27 4.21 8.40
C LEU A 314 -10.05 4.78 7.67
N TRP A 315 -9.29 5.66 8.31
CA TRP A 315 -8.05 6.17 7.73
C TRP A 315 -7.04 5.07 7.45
N TRP A 316 -6.99 4.02 8.27
CA TRP A 316 -6.09 2.89 8.08
C TRP A 316 -6.62 1.94 7.00
N LEU A 317 -7.90 1.51 7.11
CA LEU A 317 -8.43 0.40 6.31
C LEU A 317 -9.14 0.83 5.02
N LYS A 318 -9.92 1.92 5.04
CA LYS A 318 -10.61 2.45 3.84
C LYS A 318 -9.66 3.28 3.00
N TYR A 319 -8.90 4.15 3.65
CA TYR A 319 -8.04 5.13 2.98
C TYR A 319 -6.56 4.74 2.99
N CYS A 320 -6.22 3.50 3.35
CA CYS A 320 -4.88 2.92 3.23
C CYS A 320 -3.78 3.81 3.83
N GLY A 321 -4.06 4.42 4.99
CA GLY A 321 -3.15 5.29 5.71
C GLY A 321 -2.90 6.67 5.11
N ALA A 322 -3.67 7.09 4.09
CA ALA A 322 -3.45 8.30 3.28
C ALA A 322 -3.05 9.54 4.08
N LYS A 323 -3.77 9.78 5.18
CA LYS A 323 -3.54 10.93 6.06
C LYS A 323 -2.68 10.61 7.27
N VAL A 324 -2.68 9.38 7.79
CA VAL A 324 -2.24 9.10 9.17
C VAL A 324 -0.85 8.49 9.26
N TRP A 325 -0.39 7.80 8.21
CA TRP A 325 0.95 7.22 8.14
C TRP A 325 1.98 8.21 7.60
N SER A 326 3.24 7.99 7.94
CA SER A 326 4.34 8.79 7.41
C SER A 326 4.45 8.63 5.90
N ARG A 327 5.07 9.61 5.24
CA ARG A 327 5.34 9.59 3.79
C ARG A 327 5.94 8.26 3.34
N VAL A 328 6.97 7.79 4.05
CA VAL A 328 7.71 6.58 3.67
C VAL A 328 6.97 5.30 4.00
N ASP A 329 6.36 5.22 5.19
CA ASP A 329 5.63 4.01 5.57
C ASP A 329 4.44 3.79 4.63
N ARG A 330 3.72 4.87 4.32
CA ARG A 330 2.62 4.85 3.38
C ARG A 330 3.08 4.46 1.98
N GLY A 331 4.19 5.03 1.49
CA GLY A 331 4.77 4.66 0.20
C GLY A 331 5.07 3.17 0.11
N ARG A 332 5.65 2.58 1.16
CA ARG A 332 5.96 1.14 1.19
C ARG A 332 4.72 0.25 1.24
N VAL A 333 3.68 0.64 1.99
CA VAL A 333 2.41 -0.11 2.00
C VAL A 333 1.68 0.03 0.67
N TRP A 334 1.75 1.20 0.02
CA TRP A 334 1.21 1.37 -1.32
C TRP A 334 1.98 0.55 -2.35
N ASP A 335 3.31 0.39 -2.22
CA ASP A 335 4.07 -0.55 -3.05
C ASP A 335 3.55 -2.00 -2.92
N LEU A 336 3.16 -2.42 -1.70
CA LEU A 336 2.53 -3.73 -1.44
C LEU A 336 1.17 -3.85 -2.13
N ILE A 337 0.30 -2.84 -2.01
CA ILE A 337 -1.07 -2.88 -2.58
C ILE A 337 -1.06 -2.75 -4.11
N ILE A 338 -0.21 -1.87 -4.65
CA ILE A 338 -0.06 -1.65 -6.09
C ILE A 338 0.69 -2.81 -6.75
N GLY A 339 1.49 -3.57 -5.99
CA GLY A 339 2.12 -4.79 -6.45
C GLY A 339 1.15 -5.97 -6.41
N TRP A 340 0.79 -6.53 -7.56
CA TRP A 340 -0.03 -7.74 -7.65
C TRP A 340 0.76 -8.93 -8.22
N ARG A 341 0.31 -10.14 -7.88
CA ARG A 341 0.72 -11.35 -8.62
C ARG A 341 -0.42 -11.79 -9.53
N PRO A 342 -0.17 -12.07 -10.82
CA PRO A 342 -1.19 -12.65 -11.69
C PRO A 342 -1.63 -14.01 -11.17
N GLN A 343 -2.91 -14.13 -10.83
CA GLN A 343 -3.54 -15.43 -10.65
C GLN A 343 -3.69 -16.08 -12.04
N SER A 344 -2.74 -16.93 -12.43
CA SER A 344 -2.96 -17.78 -13.59
C SER A 344 -3.37 -19.17 -13.12
N LYS A 345 -4.68 -19.46 -13.21
CA LYS A 345 -5.24 -20.82 -13.09
C LYS A 345 -4.67 -21.81 -14.13
N LYS A 346 -3.90 -21.33 -15.11
CA LYS A 346 -3.17 -22.15 -16.09
C LYS A 346 -1.68 -22.31 -15.75
N ALA A 347 -1.17 -21.59 -14.74
CA ALA A 347 0.23 -21.64 -14.30
C ALA A 347 0.45 -22.59 -13.11
N GLU A 348 -0.61 -23.25 -12.62
CA GLU A 348 -0.53 -24.35 -11.65
C GLU A 348 0.32 -25.54 -12.17
N GLY A 349 0.70 -25.54 -13.46
CA GLY A 349 1.76 -26.36 -14.05
C GLY A 349 3.22 -25.90 -13.80
N GLY A 350 3.46 -25.05 -12.80
CA GLY A 350 4.63 -25.15 -11.92
C GLY A 350 5.92 -24.38 -12.27
N GLN A 351 6.43 -24.38 -13.50
CA GLN A 351 7.83 -23.90 -13.71
C GLN A 351 8.01 -22.81 -14.80
N LYS A 352 7.06 -22.66 -15.71
CA LYS A 352 7.25 -21.77 -16.87
C LYS A 352 6.82 -20.33 -16.67
N TYR A 353 6.03 -20.00 -15.65
CA TYR A 353 5.59 -18.61 -15.44
C TYR A 353 6.75 -17.67 -15.10
N TYR A 354 7.61 -18.07 -14.15
CA TYR A 354 8.78 -17.28 -13.75
C TYR A 354 9.80 -17.17 -14.89
N ALA A 355 10.07 -18.26 -15.60
CA ALA A 355 10.97 -18.24 -16.75
C ALA A 355 10.41 -17.45 -17.95
N ASP A 356 9.14 -17.64 -18.33
CA ASP A 356 8.59 -17.09 -19.58
C ASP A 356 8.07 -15.64 -19.45
N LYS A 357 7.71 -15.20 -18.24
CA LYS A 357 7.11 -13.85 -18.02
C LYS A 357 7.98 -12.91 -17.20
N LEU A 358 8.80 -13.46 -16.31
CA LEU A 358 9.59 -12.65 -15.40
C LEU A 358 11.05 -12.57 -15.82
N ASP A 359 11.59 -13.53 -16.59
CA ASP A 359 13.01 -13.54 -16.99
C ASP A 359 13.93 -13.28 -15.78
N ILE A 360 13.72 -14.06 -14.72
CA ILE A 360 14.36 -13.90 -13.42
C ILE A 360 15.24 -15.12 -13.13
N SER A 361 16.47 -14.87 -12.70
CA SER A 361 17.40 -15.93 -12.31
C SER A 361 17.07 -16.48 -10.92
N ASP A 362 17.44 -17.74 -10.65
CA ASP A 362 17.24 -18.35 -9.33
C ASP A 362 17.94 -17.55 -8.22
N ALA A 363 19.12 -16.97 -8.49
CA ALA A 363 19.83 -16.12 -7.53
C ALA A 363 19.06 -14.85 -7.15
N ILE A 364 18.36 -14.23 -8.12
CA ILE A 364 17.50 -13.07 -7.86
C ILE A 364 16.23 -13.50 -7.13
N LEU A 365 15.67 -14.66 -7.47
CA LEU A 365 14.51 -15.23 -6.75
C LEU A 365 14.82 -15.50 -5.27
N ASP A 366 16.00 -16.05 -4.97
CA ASP A 366 16.44 -16.31 -3.59
C ASP A 366 16.56 -15.01 -2.78
N LYS A 367 17.10 -13.96 -3.40
CA LYS A 367 17.19 -12.61 -2.79
C LYS A 367 15.82 -11.99 -2.55
N LEU A 368 14.89 -12.21 -3.47
CA LEU A 368 13.52 -11.70 -3.39
C LEU A 368 12.75 -12.38 -2.24
N GLY A 369 13.02 -13.66 -2.01
CA GLY A 369 12.41 -14.45 -0.94
C GLY A 369 10.93 -14.74 -1.19
N PRO A 370 10.22 -15.33 -0.20
CA PRO A 370 8.79 -15.62 -0.33
C PRO A 370 7.93 -14.36 -0.24
N ASP A 371 6.67 -14.46 -0.70
CA ASP A 371 5.66 -13.43 -0.45
C ASP A 371 5.37 -13.35 1.05
N ALA A 372 5.18 -12.17 1.65
CA ALA A 372 4.93 -12.09 3.10
C ALA A 372 3.64 -12.83 3.51
N PHE A 373 2.63 -12.80 2.66
CA PHE A 373 1.30 -13.39 2.88
C PHE A 373 1.12 -14.76 2.22
N TRP A 374 2.23 -15.47 1.98
CA TRP A 374 2.19 -16.82 1.45
C TRP A 374 1.32 -17.74 2.32
N SER A 375 0.53 -18.61 1.68
CA SER A 375 -0.14 -19.74 2.32
C SER A 375 0.44 -21.05 1.78
N VAL A 376 0.58 -22.07 2.63
CA VAL A 376 0.77 -23.44 2.13
C VAL A 376 -0.49 -23.77 1.32
N ASP A 377 -0.33 -24.13 0.04
CA ASP A 377 -1.42 -24.68 -0.74
C ASP A 377 -1.96 -25.90 -0.01
N TYR A 378 -3.15 -25.78 0.57
CA TYR A 378 -3.96 -26.94 0.84
C TYR A 378 -4.45 -27.41 -0.52
N GLU A 379 -3.96 -28.57 -0.95
CA GLU A 379 -4.58 -29.44 -1.94
C GLU A 379 -5.99 -29.79 -1.43
N ASP A 380 -6.94 -28.86 -1.60
CA ASP A 380 -8.36 -29.16 -1.58
C ASP A 380 -8.85 -29.02 -3.01
N ASP A 381 -8.73 -30.14 -3.70
CA ASP A 381 -9.14 -30.43 -5.06
C ASP A 381 -10.68 -30.46 -5.17
N ARG A 382 -11.36 -29.44 -4.62
CA ARG A 382 -12.78 -29.13 -4.85
C ARG A 382 -13.00 -27.62 -4.82
N PRO A 383 -13.17 -26.96 -5.98
CA PRO A 383 -13.68 -25.60 -5.98
C PRO A 383 -15.09 -25.57 -5.37
N PRO A 384 -15.52 -24.51 -4.67
CA PRO A 384 -16.94 -24.16 -4.75
C PRO A 384 -17.21 -23.94 -6.23
N TYR A 385 -18.13 -24.70 -6.82
CA TYR A 385 -18.55 -24.55 -8.20
C TYR A 385 -18.99 -23.10 -8.45
N LEU A 386 -18.05 -22.25 -8.87
CA LEU A 386 -18.35 -21.02 -9.58
C LEU A 386 -18.65 -21.46 -11.01
N VAL A 387 -19.94 -21.77 -11.23
CA VAL A 387 -20.47 -22.05 -12.56
C VAL A 387 -20.09 -20.87 -13.45
N LYS A 388 -19.43 -21.20 -14.55
CA LYS A 388 -18.81 -20.27 -15.49
C LYS A 388 -19.80 -19.79 -16.54
N ASP A 389 -21.07 -19.72 -16.17
CA ASP A 389 -22.18 -19.33 -17.03
C ASP A 389 -22.90 -18.19 -16.32
N ASP A 390 -22.46 -16.96 -16.60
CA ASP A 390 -23.29 -15.76 -16.53
C ASP A 390 -22.47 -14.63 -17.20
N SER A 391 -22.18 -14.85 -18.48
CA SER A 391 -21.75 -13.76 -19.35
C SER A 391 -22.97 -12.89 -19.66
N PHE A 392 -22.82 -11.57 -19.55
CA PHE A 392 -23.79 -10.54 -19.96
C PHE A 392 -24.37 -10.73 -21.39
N LYS A 393 -23.73 -11.56 -22.22
CA LYS A 393 -24.21 -11.98 -23.54
C LYS A 393 -25.40 -12.94 -23.51
N ASP A 394 -25.53 -13.78 -22.49
CA ASP A 394 -26.62 -14.77 -22.42
C ASP A 394 -27.90 -14.14 -21.83
N LEU A 395 -27.75 -13.14 -20.96
CA LEU A 395 -28.87 -12.32 -20.45
C LEU A 395 -29.57 -11.49 -21.55
N ILE A 396 -28.87 -11.15 -22.65
CA ILE A 396 -29.46 -10.43 -23.79
C ILE A 396 -30.13 -11.40 -24.78
N ASN A 397 -29.70 -12.67 -24.84
CA ASN A 397 -30.36 -13.69 -25.65
C ASN A 397 -31.65 -14.21 -24.99
N ASP A 398 -31.72 -14.25 -23.66
CA ASP A 398 -32.92 -14.71 -22.93
C ASP A 398 -34.00 -13.63 -22.74
N LEU A 399 -33.75 -12.38 -23.15
CA LEU A 399 -34.76 -11.32 -23.19
C LEU A 399 -35.55 -11.26 -24.52
N HIS A 400 -35.26 -12.16 -25.47
CA HIS A 400 -36.01 -12.29 -26.71
C HIS A 400 -36.17 -13.76 -27.15
N ILE A 401 -37.13 -14.47 -26.55
CA ILE A 401 -38.11 -15.33 -27.24
C ILE A 401 -39.15 -15.80 -26.22
N ASP A 402 -40.41 -15.45 -26.50
CA ASP A 402 -41.61 -15.81 -25.76
C ASP A 402 -41.98 -17.30 -25.88
N SER A 403 -42.67 -17.76 -24.84
CA SER A 403 -43.81 -18.71 -24.87
C SER A 403 -43.58 -20.23 -24.97
N THR A 404 -43.98 -20.89 -23.87
CA THR A 404 -44.86 -22.08 -23.74
C THR A 404 -44.28 -23.46 -23.32
N LYS A 405 -44.83 -23.93 -22.17
CA LYS A 405 -45.21 -25.30 -21.73
C LYS A 405 -44.27 -26.16 -20.84
N ALA A 406 -44.68 -26.23 -19.57
CA ALA A 406 -45.06 -27.40 -18.73
C ALA A 406 -44.17 -28.68 -18.60
N SER A 407 -43.79 -28.96 -17.33
CA SER A 407 -43.52 -30.20 -16.51
C SER A 407 -43.47 -31.61 -17.16
N PRO A 408 -42.96 -32.73 -16.53
CA PRO A 408 -42.68 -33.01 -15.09
C PRO A 408 -41.42 -33.94 -14.80
N PRO A 409 -41.24 -34.54 -13.58
CA PRO A 409 -39.96 -35.11 -13.07
C PRO A 409 -39.89 -36.65 -12.92
N SER A 410 -38.68 -37.22 -12.75
CA SER A 410 -38.40 -38.58 -12.24
C SER A 410 -36.89 -38.75 -11.93
N SER A 411 -36.42 -38.94 -10.68
CA SER A 411 -36.29 -40.17 -9.87
C SER A 411 -35.36 -41.27 -10.43
N ALA A 412 -34.17 -41.45 -9.82
CA ALA A 412 -33.67 -42.67 -9.16
C ALA A 412 -32.12 -42.80 -9.20
N PRO A 413 -31.48 -43.42 -8.16
CA PRO A 413 -30.03 -43.48 -7.98
C PRO A 413 -29.43 -44.84 -8.41
N SER A 414 -28.12 -44.88 -8.67
CA SER A 414 -27.38 -46.14 -8.75
C SER A 414 -25.90 -45.98 -8.36
N SER A 415 -25.58 -46.66 -7.26
CA SER A 415 -24.27 -47.05 -6.74
C SER A 415 -23.52 -48.02 -7.67
N VAL A 416 -22.21 -47.85 -7.87
CA VAL A 416 -21.29 -48.96 -8.22
C VAL A 416 -19.89 -48.75 -7.61
N ALA A 417 -19.56 -49.69 -6.74
CA ALA A 417 -18.29 -50.36 -6.42
C ALA A 417 -16.94 -49.62 -6.39
N VAL A 418 -16.34 -49.74 -5.21
CA VAL A 418 -14.90 -49.68 -4.88
C VAL A 418 -14.20 -50.92 -5.47
N ASP A 419 -13.02 -50.74 -6.05
CA ASP A 419 -12.04 -51.82 -6.19
C ASP A 419 -10.64 -51.32 -5.78
N PRO A 420 -9.94 -51.95 -4.82
CA PRO A 420 -8.66 -51.50 -4.31
C PRO A 420 -7.52 -52.45 -4.72
N SER A 421 -6.66 -52.04 -5.65
CA SER A 421 -5.28 -52.58 -5.73
C SER A 421 -4.45 -51.95 -6.84
N SER A 422 -3.52 -51.08 -6.48
CA SER A 422 -2.16 -51.12 -7.03
C SER A 422 -1.21 -50.37 -6.09
N VAL A 423 -0.69 -51.10 -5.10
CA VAL A 423 0.51 -50.74 -4.37
C VAL A 423 1.67 -50.79 -5.35
N VAL A 424 2.20 -49.62 -5.74
CA VAL A 424 3.54 -49.50 -6.29
C VAL A 424 4.28 -48.45 -5.49
N THR A 425 4.99 -48.98 -4.50
CA THR A 425 6.28 -48.57 -3.97
C THR A 425 6.78 -47.18 -4.39
N SER A 426 6.76 -46.31 -3.38
CA SER A 426 7.57 -45.12 -3.23
C SER A 426 9.07 -45.41 -3.42
N THR A 427 9.64 -44.83 -4.46
CA THR A 427 11.04 -44.38 -4.45
C THR A 427 11.03 -42.86 -4.41
N SER A 428 11.24 -42.35 -3.20
CA SER A 428 11.46 -40.94 -2.89
C SER A 428 12.70 -40.41 -3.63
N SER A 429 12.49 -39.59 -4.66
CA SER A 429 13.49 -38.64 -5.13
C SER A 429 13.30 -37.33 -4.35
N VAL A 430 14.17 -37.11 -3.37
CA VAL A 430 14.16 -36.00 -2.40
C VAL A 430 14.69 -34.67 -2.99
N ASP A 431 14.97 -34.58 -4.31
CA ASP A 431 15.76 -33.47 -4.88
C ASP A 431 15.06 -32.59 -5.94
N ASP A 432 13.72 -32.45 -5.94
CA ASP A 432 13.02 -31.62 -6.97
C ASP A 432 12.00 -30.60 -6.42
N ILE A 433 12.20 -30.07 -5.21
CA ILE A 433 11.51 -28.86 -4.75
C ILE A 433 12.23 -27.63 -5.36
N LYS A 434 12.08 -27.44 -6.68
CA LYS A 434 12.66 -26.30 -7.42
C LYS A 434 11.81 -25.04 -7.25
N SER A 435 12.41 -24.01 -6.63
CA SER A 435 12.26 -22.55 -6.81
C SER A 435 10.89 -21.94 -7.15
N THR A 436 9.77 -22.49 -6.69
CA THR A 436 8.47 -21.82 -6.79
C THR A 436 8.22 -20.95 -5.56
N ILE A 437 8.19 -19.63 -5.74
CA ILE A 437 7.73 -18.72 -4.67
C ILE A 437 6.22 -18.96 -4.46
N PRO A 438 5.78 -19.30 -3.23
CA PRO A 438 4.37 -19.58 -2.97
C PRO A 438 3.51 -18.32 -3.19
N PHE A 439 2.32 -18.52 -3.77
CA PHE A 439 1.41 -17.43 -4.14
C PHE A 439 0.58 -16.96 -2.95
N CYS A 440 0.39 -15.64 -2.84
CA CYS A 440 -0.65 -15.09 -1.99
C CYS A 440 -2.01 -15.21 -2.70
N LYS A 441 -3.00 -15.80 -2.01
CA LYS A 441 -4.41 -15.83 -2.45
C LYS A 441 -5.26 -14.78 -1.72
N VAL A 442 -4.65 -13.98 -0.86
CA VAL A 442 -5.30 -12.96 -0.02
C VAL A 442 -5.48 -11.68 -0.83
N ASP A 443 -6.63 -11.05 -0.66
CA ASP A 443 -6.91 -9.73 -1.23
C ASP A 443 -6.01 -8.65 -0.58
N PRO A 444 -5.44 -7.69 -1.34
CA PRO A 444 -4.57 -6.65 -0.80
C PRO A 444 -5.17 -5.84 0.36
N HIS A 445 -6.48 -5.64 0.38
CA HIS A 445 -7.13 -4.92 1.48
C HIS A 445 -7.31 -5.78 2.73
N MET A 446 -7.27 -7.10 2.61
CA MET A 446 -7.21 -8.02 3.74
C MET A 446 -5.79 -8.08 4.29
N GLU A 447 -4.77 -8.08 3.43
CA GLU A 447 -3.36 -7.93 3.84
C GLU A 447 -3.16 -6.66 4.66
N LEU A 448 -3.79 -5.55 4.24
CA LEU A 448 -3.78 -4.26 4.93
C LEU A 448 -4.33 -4.35 6.37
N LEU A 449 -5.30 -5.24 6.64
CA LEU A 449 -5.81 -5.46 8.00
C LEU A 449 -4.71 -6.06 8.89
N PHE A 450 -3.97 -7.03 8.37
CA PHE A 450 -2.86 -7.64 9.12
C PHE A 450 -1.66 -6.70 9.25
N VAL A 451 -1.38 -5.86 8.24
CA VAL A 451 -0.39 -4.77 8.36
C VAL A 451 -0.79 -3.81 9.48
N SER A 452 -2.09 -3.46 9.55
CA SER A 452 -2.64 -2.62 10.61
C SER A 452 -2.52 -3.27 11.99
N LEU A 453 -2.81 -4.57 12.12
CA LEU A 453 -2.64 -5.33 13.37
C LEU A 453 -1.17 -5.41 13.79
N SER A 454 -0.27 -5.63 12.83
CA SER A 454 1.18 -5.66 13.07
C SER A 454 1.69 -4.30 13.58
N LEU A 455 1.17 -3.19 13.05
CA LEU A 455 1.45 -1.85 13.56
C LEU A 455 0.97 -1.65 15.01
N LEU A 456 -0.23 -2.12 15.35
CA LEU A 456 -0.73 -2.08 16.73
C LEU A 456 0.15 -2.91 17.67
N LYS A 457 0.49 -4.14 17.27
CA LYS A 457 1.39 -5.02 18.02
C LYS A 457 2.76 -4.37 18.26
N ALA A 458 3.34 -3.74 17.24
CA ALA A 458 4.62 -3.05 17.37
C ALA A 458 4.58 -1.84 18.34
N LYS A 459 3.39 -1.33 18.66
CA LYS A 459 3.15 -0.18 19.54
C LYS A 459 2.40 -0.55 20.81
N GLU A 460 2.18 -1.83 21.08
CA GLU A 460 1.38 -2.34 22.18
C GLU A 460 1.79 -1.73 23.53
N ASN A 461 3.07 -1.78 23.87
CA ASN A 461 3.58 -1.21 25.13
C ASN A 461 3.31 0.30 25.25
N THR A 462 3.37 1.05 24.15
CA THR A 462 3.04 2.47 24.16
C THR A 462 1.53 2.67 24.31
N LEU A 463 0.72 1.88 23.62
CA LEU A 463 -0.73 2.03 23.64
C LEU A 463 -1.35 1.73 25.01
N VAL A 464 -0.80 0.76 25.75
CA VAL A 464 -1.28 0.40 27.11
C VAL A 464 -0.94 1.46 28.17
N GLU A 465 -0.04 2.41 27.85
CA GLU A 465 0.31 3.53 28.74
C GLU A 465 -0.54 4.78 28.50
N LEU A 466 -1.34 4.81 27.43
CA LEU A 466 -2.09 5.99 26.99
C LEU A 466 -3.57 5.89 27.39
N ASP A 467 -4.16 7.02 27.77
CA ASP A 467 -5.61 7.07 27.99
C ASP A 467 -6.42 7.04 26.67
N GLN A 468 -7.74 6.88 26.78
CA GLN A 468 -8.67 6.92 25.65
C GLN A 468 -8.40 8.04 24.63
N HIS A 469 -8.21 9.30 25.07
CA HIS A 469 -8.03 10.43 24.16
C HIS A 469 -6.65 10.42 23.50
N GLU A 470 -5.63 10.03 24.25
CA GLU A 470 -4.25 9.87 23.80
C GLU A 470 -4.13 8.73 22.78
N ILE A 471 -4.79 7.59 22.98
CA ILE A 471 -4.85 6.48 22.01
C ILE A 471 -5.43 6.97 20.69
N ARG A 472 -6.61 7.61 20.72
CA ARG A 472 -7.26 8.12 19.48
C ARG A 472 -6.38 9.15 18.77
N THR A 473 -5.74 10.02 19.52
CA THR A 473 -4.81 11.03 18.98
C THR A 473 -3.57 10.37 18.37
N PHE A 474 -3.00 9.37 19.05
CA PHE A 474 -1.84 8.62 18.62
C PHE A 474 -2.11 7.83 17.33
N LEU A 475 -3.23 7.10 17.26
CA LEU A 475 -3.62 6.32 16.07
C LEU A 475 -4.03 7.22 14.88
N SER A 476 -4.54 8.41 15.17
CA SER A 476 -4.83 9.44 14.15
C SER A 476 -3.59 10.14 13.62
N ARG A 477 -2.45 10.02 14.30
CA ARG A 477 -1.16 10.63 13.92
C ARG A 477 0.00 9.74 14.35
N LEU A 478 0.22 8.65 13.61
CA LEU A 478 1.39 7.82 13.87
C LEU A 478 2.66 8.66 13.67
N PRO A 479 3.56 8.74 14.66
CA PRO A 479 4.74 9.59 14.56
C PRO A 479 5.61 9.11 13.41
N ALA A 480 5.97 10.02 12.48
CA ALA A 480 6.83 9.78 11.32
C ALA A 480 8.28 9.39 11.67
N LYS A 481 8.57 9.18 12.95
CA LYS A 481 9.89 8.80 13.46
C LYS A 481 10.23 7.33 13.18
N SER A 482 9.54 6.62 12.28
CA SER A 482 9.85 5.22 11.93
C SER A 482 11.31 5.05 11.49
N TYR A 483 11.93 6.07 10.88
CA TYR A 483 13.37 6.09 10.58
C TYR A 483 14.27 6.12 11.83
N LYS A 484 14.01 7.03 12.79
CA LYS A 484 14.77 7.08 14.06
C LYS A 484 14.41 5.91 14.99
N LEU A 485 13.23 5.33 14.79
CA LEU A 485 12.76 4.15 15.51
C LEU A 485 13.39 2.88 14.94
N SER A 486 13.68 2.81 13.63
CA SER A 486 14.45 1.72 13.02
C SER A 486 15.81 1.59 13.71
N ASP A 487 16.51 2.70 13.97
CA ASP A 487 17.77 2.69 14.72
C ASP A 487 17.61 2.22 16.18
N LYS A 488 16.55 2.67 16.88
CA LYS A 488 16.27 2.22 18.25
C LYS A 488 15.78 0.76 18.32
N TYR A 489 15.00 0.32 17.35
CA TYR A 489 14.47 -1.04 17.23
C TYR A 489 15.59 -2.01 16.85
N LYS A 490 16.49 -1.60 15.95
CA LYS A 490 17.75 -2.28 15.65
C LYS A 490 18.60 -2.45 16.90
N GLN A 491 18.80 -1.39 17.69
CA GLN A 491 19.53 -1.47 18.97
C GLN A 491 18.83 -2.40 19.99
N TYR A 492 17.49 -2.40 20.02
CA TYR A 492 16.71 -3.29 20.88
C TYR A 492 16.83 -4.76 20.45
N GLN A 493 16.77 -5.04 19.15
CA GLN A 493 16.88 -6.39 18.59
C GLN A 493 18.31 -6.94 18.78
N GLU A 494 19.33 -6.12 18.52
CA GLU A 494 20.73 -6.44 18.82
C GLU A 494 20.95 -6.70 20.32
N GLN A 495 20.28 -5.98 21.22
CA GLN A 495 20.32 -6.26 22.67
C GLN A 495 19.59 -7.56 23.04
N LYS A 496 18.46 -7.86 22.38
CA LYS A 496 17.68 -9.08 22.62
C LYS A 496 18.43 -10.32 22.15
N ASP A 497 19.12 -10.23 21.02
CA ASP A 497 19.92 -11.33 20.46
C ASP A 497 21.21 -11.55 21.26
N ARG A 498 21.86 -10.47 21.74
CA ARG A 498 22.96 -10.57 22.71
C ARG A 498 22.55 -11.28 24.01
N LYS A 499 21.32 -11.04 24.49
CA LYS A 499 20.79 -11.72 25.70
C LYS A 499 20.47 -13.20 25.46
N ARG A 500 20.25 -13.63 24.21
CA ARG A 500 19.96 -15.02 23.85
C ARG A 500 21.20 -15.86 23.56
N GLY A 501 22.40 -15.28 23.62
CA GLY A 501 23.65 -16.03 23.47
C GLY A 501 23.85 -16.67 22.09
N SER A 502 23.15 -16.18 21.05
CA SER A 502 23.37 -16.68 19.69
C SER A 502 24.67 -16.08 19.16
N SER A 503 25.65 -16.95 18.91
CA SER A 503 26.81 -16.65 18.08
C SER A 503 26.32 -16.02 16.77
N GLN A 504 26.95 -14.92 16.36
CA GLN A 504 26.74 -14.22 15.10
C GLN A 504 26.55 -15.22 13.95
N SER A 505 25.29 -15.50 13.61
CA SER A 505 24.94 -16.06 12.31
C SER A 505 24.80 -14.86 11.40
N ASP A 506 25.52 -14.88 10.28
CA ASP A 506 25.61 -13.84 9.24
C ASP A 506 24.27 -13.60 8.50
N TYR A 507 23.12 -13.98 9.09
CA TYR A 507 21.77 -13.67 8.63
C TYR A 507 21.33 -12.28 9.11
N GLY A 508 22.20 -11.29 8.93
CA GLY A 508 21.88 -9.88 9.16
C GLY A 508 20.96 -9.34 8.06
N LEU A 509 19.75 -9.89 7.92
CA LEU A 509 18.71 -9.30 7.10
C LEU A 509 18.27 -7.99 7.76
N ARG A 510 18.90 -6.92 7.28
CA ARG A 510 18.77 -5.54 7.71
C ARG A 510 17.46 -4.98 7.14
N TYR A 511 16.34 -5.42 7.71
CA TYR A 511 15.00 -5.01 7.26
C TYR A 511 14.71 -3.56 7.64
N ASP A 512 14.17 -2.79 6.70
CA ASP A 512 13.54 -1.52 7.00
C ASP A 512 12.35 -1.75 7.95
N TYR A 513 12.03 -0.76 8.80
CA TYR A 513 10.99 -0.89 9.84
C TYR A 513 9.67 -1.41 9.27
N MET A 514 9.21 -0.86 8.14
CA MET A 514 7.95 -1.29 7.53
C MET A 514 8.04 -2.65 6.84
N ASP A 515 9.19 -3.08 6.35
CA ASP A 515 9.35 -4.45 5.87
C ASP A 515 9.18 -5.42 7.03
N SER A 516 9.76 -5.11 8.20
CA SER A 516 9.57 -5.92 9.42
C SER A 516 8.09 -6.00 9.82
N ILE A 517 7.36 -4.89 9.73
CA ILE A 517 5.91 -4.84 9.97
C ILE A 517 5.14 -5.72 8.97
N ILE A 518 5.48 -5.68 7.69
CA ILE A 518 4.82 -6.47 6.63
C ILE A 518 5.10 -7.97 6.82
N TYR A 519 6.34 -8.35 7.15
CA TYR A 519 6.66 -9.76 7.44
C TYR A 519 5.91 -10.26 8.67
N GLU A 520 5.88 -9.48 9.75
CA GLU A 520 5.11 -9.80 10.95
C GLU A 520 3.61 -9.88 10.66
N ALA A 521 3.08 -9.04 9.76
CA ALA A 521 1.69 -9.13 9.31
C ALA A 521 1.41 -10.47 8.61
N GLY A 522 2.33 -10.95 7.79
CA GLY A 522 2.29 -12.27 7.18
C GLY A 522 2.31 -13.43 8.18
N GLU A 523 3.09 -13.30 9.26
CA GLU A 523 3.09 -14.26 10.38
C GLU A 523 1.77 -14.23 11.16
N LEU A 524 1.23 -13.03 11.44
CA LEU A 524 -0.08 -12.88 12.08
C LEU A 524 -1.20 -13.49 11.24
N TRP A 525 -1.17 -13.30 9.92
CA TRP A 525 -2.09 -13.94 8.98
C TRP A 525 -2.04 -15.47 9.10
N ARG A 526 -0.84 -16.05 9.01
CA ARG A 526 -0.66 -17.51 9.10
C ARG A 526 -1.05 -18.06 10.47
N LYS A 527 -0.71 -17.37 11.55
CA LYS A 527 -1.10 -17.77 12.92
C LYS A 527 -2.62 -17.69 13.11
N TRP A 528 -3.28 -16.65 12.61
CA TRP A 528 -4.74 -16.55 12.62
C TRP A 528 -5.37 -17.69 11.83
N LEU A 529 -4.92 -17.90 10.60
CA LEU A 529 -5.42 -18.96 9.71
C LEU A 529 -5.29 -20.34 10.37
N TRP A 530 -4.14 -20.62 10.98
CA TRP A 530 -3.89 -21.87 11.70
C TRP A 530 -4.84 -22.07 12.89
N SER A 531 -5.13 -20.99 13.63
CA SER A 531 -6.08 -21.02 14.76
C SER A 531 -7.51 -21.29 14.30
N GLU A 532 -7.95 -20.70 13.18
CA GLU A 532 -9.29 -20.98 12.62
C GLU A 532 -9.40 -22.44 12.15
N LEU A 533 -8.35 -22.98 11.51
CA LEU A 533 -8.37 -24.34 10.96
C LEU A 533 -8.37 -25.42 12.05
N ASN A 534 -7.62 -25.21 13.13
CA ASN A 534 -7.50 -26.21 14.20
C ASN A 534 -8.60 -26.10 15.27
N GLY A 535 -9.51 -25.12 15.14
CA GLY A 535 -10.65 -24.99 16.04
C GLY A 535 -10.28 -24.63 17.47
N ASP A 536 -9.07 -24.11 17.71
CA ASP A 536 -8.68 -23.52 19.00
C ASP A 536 -9.63 -22.35 19.28
N SER A 537 -10.67 -22.64 20.06
CA SER A 537 -11.79 -21.78 20.42
C SER A 537 -11.64 -21.32 21.85
#